data_AF-A0A0F0HN10-F1
#
_entry.id   AF-A0A0F0HN10-F1
#
_cell.length_a   1.000
_cell.length_b   1.000
_cell.length_c   1.000
_cell.angle_alpha   90.00
_cell.angle_beta   90.00
_cell.angle_gamma   90.00
#
_symmetry.space_group_name_H-M   'P 1'
#
loop_
_entity.id
_entity.type
_entity.pdbx_description
1 polymer ?
#
loop_
_entity_poly.entity_id
_entity_poly.type
_entity_poly.pdbx_seq_one_letter_code
_entity_poly.pdbx_strand_id
1 'polypeptide(L)'
;MLAVGGVAVSLLGSTGFTSAVTPPPDKIVIDVATVNGSGCPAGTAAIAVSPDNTAFTVTYSNYLAQVGVGANPTDFRKNCQLNLDVHVPQGFTYAIAAADYRGFA
;
A
#
# COMPACT_ATOMS: atom_id res chain seq x y z
N MET A 1 2.66 -16.30 65.26
CA MET A 1 3.65 -15.57 64.45
C MET A 1 4.31 -16.55 63.50
N LEU A 2 3.96 -16.50 62.22
CA LEU A 2 4.76 -16.82 61.02
C LEU A 2 3.81 -17.09 59.84
N ALA A 3 3.83 -16.23 58.83
CA ALA A 3 3.63 -16.60 57.42
C ALA A 3 4.10 -15.42 56.57
N VAL A 4 5.34 -15.50 56.10
CA VAL A 4 5.91 -14.60 55.10
C VAL A 4 5.35 -15.06 53.75
N GLY A 5 4.51 -14.23 53.12
CA GLY A 5 4.03 -14.44 51.75
C GLY A 5 4.50 -13.30 50.87
N GLY A 6 5.59 -13.51 50.13
CA GLY A 6 6.08 -12.57 49.13
C GLY A 6 5.47 -12.87 47.76
N VAL A 7 4.74 -11.91 47.18
CA VAL A 7 4.28 -11.97 45.79
C VAL A 7 5.32 -11.30 44.91
N ALA A 8 6.05 -12.09 44.13
CA ALA A 8 6.98 -11.58 43.12
C ALA A 8 6.18 -11.15 41.87
N VAL A 9 6.06 -9.84 41.66
CA VAL A 9 5.48 -9.27 40.43
C VAL A 9 6.59 -9.24 39.37
N SER A 10 6.57 -10.21 38.46
CA SER A 10 7.48 -10.26 37.32
C SER A 10 7.07 -9.20 36.29
N LEU A 11 7.72 -8.03 36.33
CA LEU A 11 7.66 -7.01 35.28
C LEU A 11 8.31 -7.58 34.02
N LEU A 12 7.51 -8.13 33.11
CA LEU A 12 7.92 -8.39 31.73
C LEU A 12 8.08 -7.03 31.03
N GLY A 13 9.27 -6.45 31.11
CA GLY A 13 9.64 -5.28 30.32
C GLY A 13 9.66 -5.66 28.85
N SER A 14 8.74 -5.11 28.06
CA SER A 14 8.78 -5.17 26.60
C SER A 14 9.93 -4.31 26.10
N THR A 15 11.07 -4.95 25.81
CA THR A 15 12.14 -4.34 25.03
C THR A 15 11.64 -4.14 23.60
N GLY A 16 11.07 -2.96 23.33
CA GLY A 16 10.79 -2.52 21.98
C GLY A 16 12.09 -2.29 21.22
N PHE A 17 12.42 -3.18 20.29
CA PHE A 17 13.53 -2.96 19.36
C PHE A 17 13.12 -1.91 18.34
N THR A 18 13.61 -0.67 18.49
CA THR A 18 13.59 0.32 17.41
C THR A 18 14.95 0.28 16.70
N SER A 19 15.21 -0.79 15.96
CA SER A 19 16.34 -0.80 15.04
C SER A 19 16.00 0.16 13.90
N ALA A 20 16.53 1.38 13.96
CA ALA A 20 16.56 2.27 12.80
C ALA A 20 17.50 1.65 11.76
N VAL A 21 16.98 0.74 10.95
CA VAL A 21 17.66 0.23 9.77
C VAL A 21 17.83 1.42 8.84
N THR A 22 19.07 1.87 8.68
CA THR A 22 19.39 2.81 7.60
C THR A 22 19.25 2.04 6.30
N PRO A 23 18.28 2.37 5.43
CA PRO A 23 18.10 1.65 4.19
C PRO A 23 19.36 1.77 3.33
N PRO A 24 19.68 0.75 2.51
CA PRO A 24 20.76 0.83 1.54
C PRO A 24 20.67 2.10 0.69
N PRO A 25 21.79 2.60 0.17
CA PRO A 25 21.75 3.62 -0.87
C PRO A 25 21.06 3.10 -2.15
N ASP A 26 21.00 1.77 -2.33
CA ASP A 26 20.27 1.11 -3.40
C ASP A 26 18.77 1.37 -3.28
N LYS A 27 18.16 1.74 -4.40
CA LYS A 27 16.75 2.12 -4.45
C LYS A 27 15.90 0.94 -4.88
N ILE A 28 14.69 0.84 -4.33
CA ILE A 28 13.65 0.00 -4.91
C ILE A 28 13.30 0.61 -6.27
N VAL A 29 13.16 -0.20 -7.31
CA VAL A 29 12.66 0.27 -8.61
C VAL A 29 11.30 -0.38 -8.83
N ILE A 30 10.31 0.46 -9.11
CA ILE A 30 8.92 0.05 -9.31
C ILE A 30 8.56 0.32 -10.75
N ASP A 31 8.36 -0.75 -11.51
CA ASP A 31 7.78 -0.69 -12.84
C ASP A 31 6.33 -1.18 -12.77
N VAL A 32 5.45 -0.62 -13.60
CA VAL A 32 4.08 -1.14 -13.68
C VAL A 32 3.97 -2.02 -14.91
N ALA A 33 3.71 -3.30 -14.67
CA ALA A 33 3.60 -4.30 -15.71
C ALA A 33 2.31 -4.12 -16.51
N THR A 34 1.16 -4.07 -15.82
CA THR A 34 -0.15 -3.98 -16.48
C THR A 34 -1.21 -3.32 -15.58
N VAL A 35 -2.27 -2.83 -16.23
CA VAL A 35 -3.46 -2.27 -15.61
C VAL A 35 -4.69 -2.93 -16.22
N ASN A 36 -5.60 -3.44 -15.40
CA ASN A 36 -6.78 -4.15 -15.88
C ASN A 36 -8.01 -3.91 -15.00
N GLY A 37 -9.15 -3.60 -15.62
CA GLY A 37 -10.45 -3.60 -14.93
C GLY A 37 -11.45 -2.62 -15.52
N SER A 38 -12.69 -2.71 -15.04
CA SER A 38 -13.80 -1.86 -15.52
C SER A 38 -13.67 -0.38 -15.14
N GLY A 39 -12.85 -0.05 -14.14
CA GLY A 39 -12.55 1.34 -13.73
C GLY A 39 -11.32 1.93 -14.41
N CYS A 40 -10.53 1.11 -15.10
CA CYS A 40 -9.35 1.56 -15.82
C CYS A 40 -9.22 0.83 -17.17
N PRO A 41 -10.13 1.08 -18.12
CA PRO A 41 -9.97 0.63 -19.49
C PRO A 41 -8.59 0.99 -20.08
N ALA A 42 -8.18 0.24 -21.09
CA ALA A 42 -6.92 0.51 -21.79
C ALA A 42 -6.85 1.97 -22.26
N GLY A 43 -5.77 2.66 -21.91
CA GLY A 43 -5.57 4.08 -22.24
C GLY A 43 -6.21 5.10 -21.29
N THR A 44 -6.93 4.67 -20.25
CA THR A 44 -7.55 5.59 -19.27
C THR A 44 -6.84 5.62 -17.91
N ALA A 45 -5.68 4.98 -17.81
CA ALA A 45 -4.82 5.03 -16.64
C ALA A 45 -3.42 5.48 -17.09
N ALA A 46 -2.86 6.44 -16.36
CA ALA A 46 -1.51 6.93 -16.54
C ALA A 46 -0.76 6.82 -15.22
N ILE A 47 0.54 6.51 -15.30
CA ILE A 47 1.35 6.24 -14.12
C ILE A 47 2.58 7.13 -14.15
N ALA A 48 2.92 7.67 -12.99
CA ALA A 48 4.16 8.42 -12.78
C ALA A 48 4.89 7.86 -11.55
N VAL A 49 6.14 7.46 -11.73
CA VAL A 49 7.02 7.03 -10.64
C VAL A 49 7.72 8.25 -10.06
N SER A 50 7.88 8.30 -8.73
CA SER A 50 8.60 9.38 -8.07
C SER A 50 10.09 9.37 -8.46
N PRO A 51 10.77 10.52 -8.52
CA PRO A 51 12.19 10.58 -8.91
C PRO A 51 13.15 9.76 -8.03
N ASP A 52 12.73 9.46 -6.80
CA ASP A 52 13.46 8.63 -5.85
C ASP A 52 13.09 7.12 -5.93
N ASN A 53 12.17 6.73 -6.82
CA ASN A 53 11.67 5.36 -7.04
C ASN A 53 11.05 4.67 -5.81
N THR A 54 10.67 5.45 -4.79
CA THR A 54 10.06 4.92 -3.56
C THR A 54 8.53 4.91 -3.60
N ALA A 55 7.93 5.62 -4.57
CA ALA A 55 6.49 5.73 -4.74
C ALA A 55 6.09 5.79 -6.21
N PHE A 56 4.83 5.48 -6.49
CA PHE A 56 4.21 5.71 -7.79
C PHE A 56 2.82 6.30 -7.59
N THR A 57 2.38 7.09 -8.56
CA THR A 57 1.04 7.68 -8.60
C THR A 57 0.31 7.15 -9.82
N VAL A 58 -0.91 6.67 -9.63
CA VAL A 58 -1.80 6.28 -10.72
C VAL A 58 -2.89 7.32 -10.89
N THR A 59 -3.02 7.84 -12.10
CA THR A 59 -4.06 8.79 -12.49
C THR A 59 -5.04 8.10 -13.42
N TYR A 60 -6.33 8.20 -13.09
CA TYR A 60 -7.41 7.63 -13.90
C TYR A 60 -8.23 8.74 -14.54
N SER A 61 -8.60 8.56 -15.81
CA SER A 61 -9.54 9.45 -16.50
C SER A 61 -10.97 8.90 -16.57
N ASN A 62 -11.16 7.60 -16.32
CA ASN A 62 -12.46 6.94 -16.46
C ASN A 62 -12.78 5.95 -15.32
N TYR A 63 -12.40 6.30 -14.09
CA TYR A 63 -12.73 5.54 -12.89
C TYR A 63 -13.96 6.16 -12.22
N LEU A 64 -15.15 5.80 -12.67
CA LEU A 64 -16.42 6.33 -12.15
C LEU A 64 -17.39 5.21 -11.81
N ALA A 65 -17.82 5.13 -10.55
CA ALA A 65 -18.91 4.28 -10.10
C ALA A 65 -20.19 5.12 -9.98
N GLN A 66 -21.32 4.57 -10.41
CA GLN A 66 -22.60 5.29 -10.48
C GLN A 66 -23.77 4.38 -10.08
N VAL A 67 -24.77 4.98 -9.43
CA VAL A 67 -26.06 4.35 -9.11
C VAL A 67 -27.22 5.29 -9.48
N GLY A 68 -28.41 4.74 -9.71
CA GLY A 68 -29.62 5.52 -10.01
C GLY A 68 -30.05 5.50 -11.48
N VAL A 69 -30.96 6.40 -11.85
CA VAL A 69 -31.51 6.48 -13.21
C VAL A 69 -30.37 6.77 -14.20
N GLY A 70 -30.20 5.91 -15.20
CA GLY A 70 -29.15 6.02 -16.22
C GLY A 70 -27.87 5.24 -15.93
N ALA A 71 -27.73 4.60 -14.77
CA ALA A 71 -26.61 3.70 -14.47
C ALA A 71 -26.90 2.27 -14.98
N ASN A 72 -25.89 1.60 -15.54
CA ASN A 72 -25.99 0.18 -15.89
C ASN A 72 -25.85 -0.70 -14.64
N PRO A 73 -26.34 -1.96 -14.67
CA PRO A 73 -26.22 -2.88 -13.54
C PRO A 73 -24.79 -3.14 -13.04
N THR A 74 -23.76 -2.84 -13.83
CA THR A 74 -22.34 -3.02 -13.47
C THR A 74 -21.63 -1.72 -13.08
N ASP A 75 -22.32 -0.56 -13.13
CA ASP A 75 -21.73 0.73 -12.81
C ASP A 75 -21.63 0.98 -11.30
N PHE A 76 -22.37 0.22 -10.48
CA PHE A 76 -22.36 0.38 -9.02
C PHE A 76 -21.00 0.09 -8.37
N ARG A 77 -20.11 -0.63 -9.07
CA ARG A 77 -18.75 -0.93 -8.61
C ARG A 77 -17.78 -0.99 -9.78
N LYS A 78 -16.73 -0.17 -9.70
CA LYS A 78 -15.57 -0.26 -10.60
C LYS A 78 -14.40 -0.91 -9.89
N ASN A 79 -13.63 -1.68 -10.64
CA ASN A 79 -12.38 -2.27 -10.16
C ASN A 79 -11.24 -1.87 -11.10
N CYS A 80 -10.08 -1.63 -10.51
CA CYS A 80 -8.83 -1.53 -11.25
C CYS A 80 -7.77 -2.36 -10.54
N GLN A 81 -7.23 -3.36 -11.23
CA GLN A 81 -6.10 -4.15 -10.78
C GLN A 81 -4.83 -3.58 -11.40
N LEU A 82 -3.83 -3.36 -10.54
CA LEU A 82 -2.51 -2.91 -10.92
C LEU A 82 -1.53 -4.06 -10.68
N ASN A 83 -0.76 -4.41 -11.70
CA ASN A 83 0.33 -5.38 -11.58
C ASN A 83 1.65 -4.61 -11.60
N LEU A 84 2.43 -4.74 -10.53
CA LEU A 84 3.68 -4.03 -10.32
C LEU A 84 4.84 -5.02 -10.34
N ASP A 85 5.90 -4.66 -11.07
CA ASP A 85 7.20 -5.32 -11.01
C ASP A 85 8.09 -4.54 -10.06
N VAL A 86 8.35 -5.11 -8.89
CA VAL A 86 9.12 -4.46 -7.83
C VAL A 86 10.50 -5.11 -7.72
N HIS A 87 11.52 -4.36 -8.12
CA HIS A 87 12.92 -4.76 -7.99
C HIS A 87 13.46 -4.32 -6.64
N VAL A 88 13.78 -5.30 -5.78
CA VAL A 88 14.28 -5.07 -4.43
C VAL A 88 15.74 -5.53 -4.34
N PRO A 89 16.64 -4.73 -3.74
CA PRO A 89 18.01 -5.15 -3.47
C PRO A 89 18.09 -6.43 -2.63
N GLN A 90 19.15 -7.22 -2.83
CA GLN A 90 19.35 -8.46 -2.06
C GLN A 90 19.42 -8.19 -0.56
N GLY A 91 18.79 -9.07 0.22
CA GLY A 91 18.76 -8.97 1.68
C GLY A 91 17.65 -8.07 2.24
N PHE A 92 16.80 -7.50 1.38
CA PHE A 92 15.69 -6.64 1.79
C PHE A 92 14.34 -7.20 1.32
N THR A 93 13.28 -6.77 2.03
CA THR A 93 11.89 -6.96 1.63
C THR A 93 11.23 -5.60 1.46
N TYR A 94 10.15 -5.56 0.68
CA TYR A 94 9.36 -4.35 0.49
C TYR A 94 7.97 -4.52 1.09
N ALA A 95 7.34 -3.41 1.43
CA ALA A 95 5.94 -3.35 1.84
C ALA A 95 5.36 -2.00 1.40
N ILE A 96 4.05 -1.97 1.15
CA ILE A 96 3.33 -0.71 0.94
C ILE A 96 2.98 -0.14 2.31
N ALA A 97 3.59 1.01 2.65
CA ALA A 97 3.38 1.66 3.93
C ALA A 97 2.08 2.49 3.99
N ALA A 98 1.68 3.09 2.87
CA ALA A 98 0.50 3.94 2.75
C ALA A 98 -0.04 3.96 1.32
N ALA A 99 -1.32 4.28 1.18
CA ALA A 99 -1.96 4.58 -0.10
C ALA A 99 -2.90 5.78 0.07
N ASP A 100 -2.65 6.84 -0.68
CA ASP A 100 -3.44 8.06 -0.68
C ASP A 100 -4.38 8.09 -1.89
N TYR A 101 -5.63 8.45 -1.65
CA TYR A 101 -6.66 8.54 -2.69
C TYR A 101 -7.14 9.98 -2.84
N ARG A 102 -7.28 10.44 -4.09
CA ARG A 102 -7.85 11.74 -4.43
C ARG A 102 -8.92 11.55 -5.49
N GLY A 103 -10.05 12.22 -5.34
CA GLY A 103 -11.19 12.07 -6.24
C GLY A 103 -12.41 12.89 -5.80
N PHE A 104 -13.55 12.54 -6.37
CA PHE A 104 -14.86 13.12 -6.08
C PHE A 104 -15.86 12.01 -5.72
N ALA A 105 -16.98 12.38 -5.08
CA ALA A 105 -18.07 11.48 -4.70
C ALA A 105 -19.43 12.14 -5.02
#